data_AF-A0A5C7RIC5-F1
#
_entry.id   AF-A0A5C7RIC5-F1
#
_cell.length_a   1.000
_cell.length_b   1.000
_cell.length_c   1.000
_cell.angle_alpha   90.00
_cell.angle_beta   90.00
_cell.angle_gamma   90.00
#
_symmetry.space_group_name_H-M   'P 1'
#
loop_
_entity.id
_entity.type
_entity.pdbx_description
1 polymer ?
#
loop_
_entity_poly.entity_id
_entity_poly.type
_entity_poly.pdbx_seq_one_letter_code
_entity_poly.pdbx_strand_id
1 'polypeptide(L)' 'MIILTNKDTGLEIGTITETQLQFLVDQLEEESPTDTDYWLNRAELEIFKENGADPDLVALLEKGMGEAEDMEVSWARR' A
#
# COMPACT_ATOMS: atom_id res chain seq x y z
N MET A 1 11.01 -1.46 -11.08
CA MET A 1 10.27 -0.42 -10.32
C MET A 1 8.91 -1.00 -9.95
N ILE A 2 8.41 -0.76 -8.74
CA ILE A 2 7.09 -1.27 -8.32
C ILE A 2 6.11 -0.11 -8.35
N ILE A 3 4.98 -0.28 -9.03
CA ILE A 3 3.92 0.72 -9.14
C ILE A 3 2.77 0.31 -8.22
N LEU A 4 2.30 1.24 -7.40
CA LEU A 4 1.05 1.10 -6.64
C LEU A 4 -0.13 1.71 -7.41
N THR A 5 -1.25 1.00 -7.44
CA THR A 5 -2.50 1.44 -8.05
C THR A 5 -3.63 1.30 -7.03
N ASN A 6 -4.45 2.33 -6.89
CA ASN A 6 -5.71 2.23 -6.15
C ASN A 6 -6.70 1.49 -7.06
N LYS A 7 -7.14 0.29 -6.67
CA LYS A 7 -8.02 -0.57 -7.49
C LYS A 7 -9.45 -0.02 -7.59
N ASP A 8 -9.93 0.67 -6.56
CA ASP A 8 -11.28 1.26 -6.55
C ASP A 8 -11.43 2.36 -7.60
N THR A 9 -10.35 3.13 -7.84
CA THR A 9 -10.33 4.26 -8.78
C THR A 9 -9.60 3.94 -10.10
N GLY A 10 -8.76 2.91 -10.12
CA GLY A 10 -7.86 2.58 -11.22
C GLY A 10 -6.69 3.55 -11.39
N LEU A 11 -6.46 4.46 -10.44
CA LEU A 11 -5.43 5.48 -10.53
C LEU A 11 -4.09 4.98 -9.98
N GLU A 12 -3.02 5.25 -10.72
CA GLU A 12 -1.66 5.07 -10.23
C GLU A 12 -1.41 6.04 -9.07
N ILE A 13 -1.02 5.48 -7.92
CA ILE A 13 -0.70 6.26 -6.72
C ILE A 13 0.73 6.79 -6.84
N GLY A 14 1.65 5.91 -7.27
CA GLY A 14 3.05 6.19 -7.56
C GLY A 14 3.93 4.94 -7.45
N THR A 15 5.23 5.15 -7.28
CA THR A 15 6.22 4.06 -7.26
C THR A 15 6.82 3.84 -5.89
N ILE A 16 7.04 2.58 -5.53
CA ILE A 16 7.69 2.17 -4.27
C ILE A 16 8.94 1.33 -4.53
N THR A 17 9.76 1.20 -3.49
CA THR A 17 10.95 0.33 -3.48
C THR A 17 10.60 -1.10 -3.10
N GLU A 18 11.53 -2.04 -3.34
CA GLU A 18 11.36 -3.43 -2.88
C GLU A 18 11.30 -3.52 -1.34
N THR A 19 12.02 -2.65 -0.62
CA THR A 19 11.97 -2.60 0.86
C THR A 19 10.60 -2.12 1.36
N GLN A 20 10.02 -1.12 0.70
CA GLN A 20 8.67 -0.64 1.01
C GLN A 20 7.61 -1.71 0.68
N LEU A 21 7.77 -2.44 -0.42
CA LEU A 21 6.89 -3.57 -0.73
C LEU A 21 7.02 -4.69 0.32
N GLN A 22 8.25 -5.06 0.70
CA GLN A 22 8.46 -6.06 1.74
C GLN A 22 7.81 -5.65 3.06
N PHE A 23 7.88 -4.37 3.43
CA PHE A 23 7.15 -3.86 4.59
C PHE A 23 5.64 -4.10 4.47
N LEU A 24 5.02 -3.80 3.32
CA LEU A 24 3.59 -4.06 3.12
C LEU A 24 3.26 -5.55 3.27
N VAL A 25 4.04 -6.44 2.64
CA VAL A 25 3.90 -7.89 2.76
C VAL A 25 4.06 -8.38 4.21
N ASP A 26 4.98 -7.78 4.96
CA ASP A 26 5.21 -8.15 6.37
C ASP A 26 4.08 -7.67 7.30
N GLN A 27 3.35 -6.62 6.91
CA GLN A 27 2.29 -6.02 7.72
C GLN A 27 0.87 -6.49 7.35
N LEU A 28 0.66 -6.90 6.11
CA LEU A 28 -0.66 -7.23 5.56
C LEU A 28 -0.81 -8.73 5.39
N GLU A 29 -2.03 -9.23 5.56
CA GLU A 29 -2.34 -10.64 5.41
C GLU A 29 -2.32 -11.05 3.93
N GLU A 30 -1.57 -12.10 3.62
CA GLU A 30 -1.53 -12.75 2.31
C GLU A 30 -2.43 -13.98 2.34
N GLU A 31 -3.45 -14.04 1.47
CA GLU A 31 -4.27 -15.24 1.31
C GLU A 31 -3.56 -16.30 0.45
N SER A 32 -2.64 -15.86 -0.42
CA SER A 32 -1.81 -16.71 -1.27
C SER A 32 -0.38 -16.16 -1.47
N PRO A 33 0.61 -17.00 -1.80
CA PRO A 33 1.97 -16.55 -2.14
C PRO A 33 2.07 -15.70 -3.42
N THR A 34 0.94 -15.48 -4.10
CA THR A 34 0.85 -14.79 -5.38
C THR A 34 -0.02 -13.55 -5.32
N ASP A 35 -0.49 -13.15 -4.13
CA ASP A 35 -1.32 -11.96 -4.04
C ASP A 35 -0.49 -10.73 -4.39
N THR A 36 -1.18 -9.80 -5.05
CA THR A 36 -0.58 -8.55 -5.52
C THR A 36 -1.47 -7.37 -5.19
N ASP A 37 -2.42 -7.57 -4.29
CA ASP A 37 -3.31 -6.55 -3.78
C ASP A 37 -3.66 -6.79 -2.32
N TYR A 38 -4.02 -5.69 -1.65
CA TYR A 38 -4.38 -5.68 -0.24
C TYR A 38 -5.49 -4.66 -0.02
N TRP A 39 -6.39 -4.97 0.90
CA TRP A 39 -7.28 -3.97 1.48
C TRP A 39 -6.61 -3.30 2.68
N LEU A 40 -6.76 -1.98 2.79
CA LEU A 40 -6.26 -1.22 3.94
C LEU A 40 -7.15 -0.02 4.26
N ASN A 41 -7.24 0.32 5.54
CA ASN A 41 -7.97 1.48 6.04
C ASN A 41 -7.06 2.51 6.73
N ARG A 42 -7.65 3.63 7.16
CA ARG A 42 -6.95 4.69 7.90
C ARG A 42 -6.24 4.20 9.16
N ALA A 43 -6.84 3.27 9.91
CA ALA A 43 -6.25 2.73 11.12
C ALA A 43 -5.01 1.85 10.82
N GLU A 44 -5.04 1.06 9.75
CA GLU A 44 -3.84 0.33 9.31
C GLU A 44 -2.69 1.29 8.95
N LEU A 45 -2.98 2.44 8.32
CA LEU A 45 -1.94 3.44 8.03
C LEU A 45 -1.31 4.04 9.29
N GLU A 46 -2.07 4.22 10.37
CA GLU A 46 -1.50 4.64 11.66
C GLU A 46 -0.65 3.53 12.29
N ILE A 47 -1.11 2.28 12.23
CA ILE A 47 -0.33 1.11 12.69
C ILE A 47 0.99 1.01 11.92
N PHE A 48 1.01 1.30 10.61
CA PHE A 48 2.23 1.32 9.81
C PHE A 48 3.24 2.33 10.35
N LYS A 49 2.78 3.55 10.71
CA LYS A 49 3.65 4.58 11.32
C LYS A 49 4.25 4.07 12.63
N GLU A 50 3.45 3.43 13.48
CA GLU A 50 3.90 2.86 14.75
C GLU A 50 4.93 1.73 14.55
N ASN A 51 4.75 0.92 13.49
CA ASN A 51 5.64 -0.18 13.14
C ASN A 51 6.88 0.24 12.35
N GLY A 52 7.12 1.55 12.22
CA GLY A 52 8.33 2.09 11.61
C GLY A 52 8.31 2.07 10.08
N ALA A 53 7.13 2.18 9.48
CA ALA A 53 7.00 2.38 8.04
C ALA A 53 7.82 3.58 7.55
N ASP A 54 8.32 3.45 6.33
CA ASP A 54 8.91 4.57 5.61
C ASP A 54 7.88 5.71 5.48
N PRO A 55 8.17 6.94 5.95
CA PRO A 55 7.26 8.07 5.84
C PRO A 55 6.80 8.37 4.40
N ASP A 56 7.66 8.12 3.40
CA ASP A 56 7.33 8.36 1.99
C ASP A 56 6.30 7.34 1.49
N LEU A 57 6.37 6.09 1.96
CA LEU A 57 5.36 5.06 1.66
C LEU A 57 4.00 5.44 2.25
N VAL A 58 3.98 5.88 3.50
CA VAL A 58 2.73 6.25 4.18
C VAL A 58 2.10 7.47 3.50
N ALA A 59 2.89 8.51 3.21
CA ALA A 59 2.40 9.68 2.49
C ALA A 59 1.84 9.34 1.10
N LEU A 60 2.45 8.36 0.42
CA LEU A 60 1.97 7.87 -0.87
C LEU A 60 0.60 7.18 -0.73
N LEU A 61 0.45 6.27 0.24
CA LEU A 61 -0.80 5.57 0.49
C LEU A 61 -1.92 6.52 0.96
N GLU A 62 -1.61 7.46 1.85
CA GLU A 62 -2.56 8.50 2.29
C GLU A 62 -3.06 9.34 1.10
N LYS A 63 -2.15 9.73 0.20
CA LYS A 63 -2.51 10.43 -1.04
C LYS A 63 -3.38 9.57 -1.95
N GLY A 64 -3.07 8.28 -2.08
CA GLY A 64 -3.84 7.32 -2.88
C GLY A 64 -5.24 7.07 -2.35
N MET A 65 -5.41 7.13 -1.03
CA MET A 65 -6.70 6.98 -0.35
C MET A 65 -7.54 8.27 -0.41
N GLY A 66 -6.91 9.44 -0.51
CA GLY A 66 -7.62 10.71 -0.70
C GLY A 66 -8.51 11.07 0.51
N GLU A 67 -9.82 11.15 0.31
CA GLU A 67 -10.82 11.36 1.38
C GLU A 67 -11.54 10.07 1.80
N ALA A 68 -11.23 8.92 1.18
CA ALA A 68 -11.85 7.65 1.54
C ALA A 68 -11.38 7.13 2.91
N GLU A 69 -12.17 6.25 3.53
CA GLU A 69 -11.82 5.60 4.80
C GLU A 69 -10.97 4.33 4.60
N ASP A 70 -11.08 3.72 3.42
CA ASP A 70 -10.35 2.54 3.01
C ASP A 70 -10.09 2.54 1.50
N MET A 71 -9.18 1.68 1.06
CA MET A 71 -8.95 1.38 -0.34
C MET A 71 -8.41 -0.04 -0.54
N GLU A 72 -8.65 -0.61 -1.71
CA GLU A 72 -7.90 -1.75 -2.20
C GLU A 72 -6.70 -1.25 -3.04
N VAL A 73 -5.47 -1.62 -2.67
CA VAL A 73 -4.25 -1.25 -3.37
C VAL A 73 -3.66 -2.47 -4.06
N SER A 74 -3.20 -2.32 -5.30
CA SER A 74 -2.40 -3.35 -5.98
C SER A 74 -1.00 -2.88 -6.31
N TRP A 75 -0.08 -3.82 -6.48
CA TRP A 75 1.28 -3.56 -6.88
C TRP A 75 1.69 -4.37 -8.12
N ALA A 76 2.55 -3.78 -8.96
CA ALA A 76 3.11 -4.47 -10.12
C ALA A 76 4.57 -4.07 -10.38
N ARG A 77 5.41 -5.05 -10.70
CA ARG A 77 6.80 -4.82 -11.14
C ARG A 77 6.83 -4.43 -12.62
N ARG A 78 7.55 -3.35 -12.93
CA ARG A 78 7.90 -2.91 -14.30
C ARG A 78 9.40 -2.74 -14.46
#